data_AF-A0A0D0LE83-F1
#
_entry.id   AF-A0A0D0LE83-F1
#
_cell.length_a   1.000
_cell.length_b   1.000
_cell.length_c   1.000
_cell.angle_alpha   90.00
_cell.angle_beta   90.00
_cell.angle_gamma   90.00
#
_symmetry.space_group_name_H-M   'P 1'
#
loop_
_entity.id
_entity.type
_entity.pdbx_description
1 polymer ?
#
loop_
_entity_poly.entity_id
_entity_poly.type
_entity_poly.pdbx_seq_one_letter_code
_entity_poly.pdbx_strand_id
1 'polypeptide(L)'
;MIATLVTDDDLANWNGDARLFKLDDPFDGWHHVVVERFAEDTYVYPAHRNGGAVPHPSGGLSPWRTYPAPCDHAQALREMGYEVRGA
;
A
#
# COMPACT_ATOMS: atom_id res chain seq x y z
N MET A 1 4.05 2.23 14.98
CA MET A 1 4.57 2.31 13.61
C MET A 1 3.79 3.39 12.89
N ILE A 2 4.44 4.14 12.01
CA ILE A 2 3.92 5.29 11.28
C ILE A 2 4.00 5.01 9.78
N ALA A 3 2.88 5.22 9.08
CA ALA A 3 2.83 5.28 7.63
C ALA A 3 2.62 6.74 7.20
N THR A 4 3.55 7.28 6.42
CA THR A 4 3.48 8.66 5.92
C THR A 4 3.07 8.63 4.45
N LEU A 5 2.02 9.37 4.10
CA LEU A 5 1.63 9.53 2.69
C LEU A 5 2.77 10.19 1.92
N VAL A 6 3.18 9.55 0.82
CA VAL A 6 4.11 10.14 -0.14
C VAL A 6 3.24 10.81 -1.20
N THR A 7 3.26 12.14 -1.24
CA THR A 7 2.59 12.92 -2.28
C THR A 7 3.37 12.75 -3.58
N ASP A 8 3.02 11.74 -4.36
CA ASP A 8 3.48 11.58 -5.74
C ASP A 8 2.23 11.53 -6.61
N ASP A 9 2.09 12.51 -7.51
CA ASP A 9 0.85 12.78 -8.24
C ASP A 9 0.53 11.75 -9.32
N ASP A 10 1.41 10.79 -9.61
CA ASP A 10 1.15 9.79 -10.64
C ASP A 10 1.73 8.41 -10.26
N LEU A 11 0.95 7.63 -9.51
CA LEU A 11 1.10 6.18 -9.46
C LEU A 11 0.68 5.57 -10.81
N ALA A 12 1.52 5.74 -11.82
CA ALA A 12 1.27 5.27 -13.17
C ALA A 12 1.11 3.74 -13.20
N ASN A 13 0.07 3.27 -13.90
CA ASN A 13 -0.27 1.85 -14.12
C ASN A 13 -0.93 1.10 -12.95
N TRP A 14 -1.38 1.80 -11.91
CA TRP A 14 -2.31 1.22 -10.92
C TRP A 14 -3.75 1.28 -11.44
N ASN A 15 -4.59 0.30 -11.07
CA ASN A 15 -5.92 0.13 -11.66
C ASN A 15 -7.02 0.90 -10.92
N GLY A 16 -6.75 1.36 -9.69
CA GLY A 16 -7.73 2.02 -8.82
C GLY A 16 -7.20 3.27 -8.11
N ASP A 17 -7.87 3.66 -7.02
CA ASP A 17 -7.39 4.71 -6.12
C ASP A 17 -6.20 4.15 -5.33
N ALA A 18 -5.01 4.43 -5.82
CA ALA A 18 -3.76 3.95 -5.25
C ALA A 18 -3.01 5.11 -4.57
N ARG A 19 -2.38 4.79 -3.43
CA ARG A 19 -1.57 5.75 -2.66
C ARG A 19 -0.29 5.09 -2.19
N LEU A 20 0.82 5.81 -2.33
CA LEU A 20 2.14 5.37 -1.86
C LEU A 20 2.35 5.86 -0.44
N PHE A 21 2.77 4.95 0.44
CA PHE A 21 3.14 5.27 1.81
C PHE A 21 4.57 4.84 2.08
N LYS A 22 5.29 5.67 2.82
CA LYS A 22 6.55 5.31 3.45
C LYS A 22 6.28 4.84 4.88
N LEU A 23 6.82 3.68 5.23
CA LEU A 23 6.71 3.06 6.54
C LEU A 23 8.00 3.30 7.34
N ASP A 24 7.88 3.72 8.60
CA ASP A 24 9.03 3.84 9.50
C ASP A 24 9.64 2.47 9.84
N ASP A 25 8.79 1.52 10.20
CA ASP A 25 9.11 0.10 10.33
C ASP A 25 8.75 -0.63 9.03
N PRO A 26 9.62 -1.52 8.51
CA PRO A 26 9.38 -2.16 7.22
C PRO A 26 8.32 -3.26 7.30
N PHE A 27 7.42 -3.31 6.33
CA PHE A 27 6.51 -4.43 6.12
C PHE A 27 7.19 -5.50 5.28
N ASP A 28 7.46 -6.66 5.90
CA ASP A 28 8.17 -7.79 5.30
C ASP A 28 9.48 -7.38 4.58
N GLY A 29 10.23 -6.46 5.19
CA GLY A 29 11.50 -5.95 4.67
C GLY A 29 11.39 -4.73 3.75
N TRP A 30 10.19 -4.23 3.46
CA TRP A 30 9.97 -3.09 2.57
C TRP A 30 9.46 -1.86 3.30
N HIS A 31 10.14 -0.73 3.09
CA HIS A 31 9.77 0.56 3.69
C HIS A 31 8.76 1.38 2.88
N HIS A 32 8.33 0.88 1.71
CA HIS A 32 7.30 1.54 0.92
C HIS A 32 6.24 0.53 0.56
N VAL A 33 4.99 0.98 0.60
CA VAL A 33 3.84 0.19 0.17
C VAL A 33 2.93 1.05 -0.67
N VAL A 34 2.37 0.47 -1.73
CA VAL A 34 1.18 1.02 -2.37
C VAL A 34 -0.03 0.34 -1.74
N VAL A 35 -0.98 1.16 -1.31
CA VAL A 35 -2.30 0.70 -0.92
C VAL A 35 -3.24 1.10 -2.04
N GLU A 36 -3.92 0.12 -2.64
CA GLU A 36 -4.82 0.30 -3.78
C GLU A 36 -6.24 -0.09 -3.36
N ARG A 37 -7.19 0.79 -3.63
CA ARG A 37 -8.61 0.45 -3.58
C ARG A 37 -9.08 0.16 -5.00
N PHE A 38 -9.41 -1.09 -5.26
CA PHE A 38 -9.86 -1.54 -6.58
C PHE A 38 -11.01 -2.53 -6.40
N ALA A 39 -12.08 -2.33 -7.18
CA ALA A 39 -13.36 -3.00 -6.98
C ALA A 39 -13.88 -2.82 -5.52
N GLU A 40 -14.18 -3.93 -4.84
CA GLU A 40 -14.71 -3.94 -3.47
C GLU A 40 -13.64 -4.13 -2.39
N ASP A 41 -12.38 -4.36 -2.77
CA ASP A 41 -11.31 -4.66 -1.82
C ASP A 41 -10.29 -3.51 -1.72
N THR A 42 -9.50 -3.58 -0.65
CA THR A 42 -8.25 -2.84 -0.50
C THR A 42 -7.08 -3.79 -0.51
N TYR A 43 -6.13 -3.54 -1.39
CA TYR A 43 -4.95 -4.34 -1.61
C TYR A 43 -3.72 -3.59 -1.13
N VAL A 44 -2.77 -4.31 -0.50
CA VAL A 44 -1.48 -3.75 -0.09
C VAL A 44 -0.36 -4.49 -0.79
N TYR A 45 0.51 -3.71 -1.42
CA TYR A 45 1.67 -4.19 -2.16
C TYR A 45 2.91 -3.51 -1.61
N PRO A 46 3.95 -4.25 -1.21
CA PRO A 46 5.28 -3.69 -1.11
C PRO A 46 5.68 -3.05 -2.43
N ALA A 47 6.35 -1.90 -2.32
CA ALA A 47 6.68 -1.08 -3.46
C ALA A 47 8.10 -0.53 -3.35
N HIS A 48 8.63 -0.11 -4.49
CA HIS A 48 9.79 0.75 -4.55
C HIS A 48 9.40 2.19 -4.20
N ARG A 49 10.41 3.02 -3.92
CA ARG A 49 10.21 4.45 -3.57
C ARG A 49 9.42 5.27 -4.60
N ASN A 50 9.34 4.80 -5.83
CA ASN A 50 8.63 5.44 -6.94
C ASN A 50 7.24 4.80 -7.20
N GLY A 51 6.74 3.96 -6.29
CA GLY A 51 5.43 3.33 -6.41
C GLY A 51 5.36 2.09 -7.31
N GLY A 52 6.47 1.65 -7.90
CA GLY A 52 6.51 0.38 -8.63
C GLY A 52 6.34 -0.81 -7.68
N ALA A 53 5.37 -1.68 -7.95
CA ALA A 53 5.10 -2.87 -7.13
C ALA A 53 6.30 -3.84 -7.13
N VAL A 54 6.60 -4.37 -5.95
CA VAL A 54 7.55 -5.48 -5.79
C VAL A 54 6.83 -6.80 -6.10
N PRO A 55 7.41 -7.68 -6.93
CA PRO A 55 6.82 -8.98 -7.21
C PRO A 55 6.56 -9.81 -5.94
N HIS A 56 5.41 -10.46 -5.87
CA HIS A 56 5.08 -11.33 -4.75
C HIS A 56 5.98 -12.59 -4.77
N PRO A 57 6.43 -13.12 -3.62
CA PRO A 57 7.30 -14.32 -3.58
C PRO A 57 6.66 -15.57 -4.20
N SER A 58 5.34 -15.66 -4.21
CA SER A 58 4.60 -16.74 -4.90
C SER A 58 4.46 -16.52 -6.43
N GLY A 59 5.03 -15.44 -6.96
CA GLY A 59 5.01 -15.08 -8.38
C GLY A 59 4.02 -13.97 -8.72
N GLY A 60 4.38 -13.15 -9.72
CA GLY A 60 3.51 -12.13 -10.31
C GLY A 60 3.39 -10.83 -9.50
N LEU A 61 2.52 -9.94 -9.99
CA LEU A 61 2.09 -8.73 -9.31
C LEU A 61 0.81 -9.05 -8.52
N SER A 62 0.98 -9.64 -7.35
CA SER A 62 -0.13 -10.01 -6.45
C SER A 62 -0.01 -9.28 -5.12
N PRO A 63 -1.14 -8.93 -4.48
CA PRO A 63 -1.13 -8.26 -3.19
C PRO A 63 -0.58 -9.18 -2.11
N TRP A 64 0.09 -8.57 -1.13
CA TRP A 64 0.59 -9.27 0.06
C TRP A 64 -0.45 -9.27 1.18
N ARG A 65 -1.33 -8.25 1.19
CA ARG A 65 -2.53 -8.20 2.04
C ARG A 65 -3.73 -7.78 1.22
N THR A 66 -4.88 -8.34 1.57
CA THR A 66 -6.18 -8.00 1.01
C THR A 66 -7.16 -7.79 2.16
N TYR A 67 -7.92 -6.71 2.08
CA TYR A 67 -8.94 -6.33 3.06
C TYR A 67 -10.27 -6.11 2.34
N PRO A 68 -11.34 -6.86 2.67
CA PRO A 68 -12.64 -6.68 2.06
C PRO A 68 -13.30 -5.36 2.48
N ALA A 69 -14.24 -4.86 1.68
CA ALA A 69 -15.02 -3.68 2.04
C ALA A 69 -15.78 -3.82 3.38
N PRO A 70 -16.01 -2.68 4.10
CA PRO A 70 -15.50 -1.34 3.80
C PRO A 70 -14.12 -1.13 4.44
N CYS A 71 -13.07 -1.20 3.63
CA CYS A 71 -11.71 -0.83 4.02
C CYS A 71 -11.23 0.29 3.11
N ASP A 72 -10.61 1.32 3.69
CA ASP A 72 -9.92 2.37 2.95
C ASP A 72 -8.40 2.26 3.15
N HIS A 73 -7.62 3.16 2.54
CA HIS A 73 -6.16 3.11 2.65
C HIS A 73 -5.66 3.20 4.08
N ALA A 74 -6.28 4.08 4.88
CA ALA A 74 -5.87 4.30 6.24
C ALA A 74 -6.26 3.13 7.14
N GLN A 75 -7.44 2.56 6.93
CA GLN A 75 -7.89 1.38 7.65
C GLN A 75 -6.99 0.17 7.37
N ALA A 76 -6.62 -0.08 6.11
CA ALA A 76 -5.71 -1.17 5.76
C ALA A 76 -4.36 -1.03 6.49
N LEU A 77 -3.80 0.18 6.54
CA LEU A 77 -2.57 0.46 7.28
C LEU A 77 -2.74 0.30 8.80
N ARG A 78 -3.89 0.67 9.36
CA ARG A 78 -4.21 0.44 10.78
C ARG A 78 -4.32 -1.04 11.13
N GLU A 79 -4.92 -1.86 10.26
CA GLU A 79 -4.97 -3.33 10.42
C GLU A 79 -3.56 -3.94 10.38
N MET A 80 -2.62 -3.30 9.69
CA MET A 80 -1.20 -3.67 9.70
C MET A 80 -0.42 -3.10 10.91
N GLY A 81 -1.07 -2.32 11.79
CA GLY A 81 -0.48 -1.73 12.99
C GLY A 81 0.18 -0.35 12.78
N TYR A 82 -0.11 0.33 11.67
CA TYR A 82 0.43 1.66 11.36
C TYR A 82 -0.59 2.77 11.63
N GLU A 83 -0.12 3.88 12.19
CA GLU A 83 -0.84 5.14 12.21
C GLU A 83 -0.50 5.95 10.95
N VAL A 84 -1.51 6.48 10.25
CA VAL A 84 -1.29 7.26 9.03
C VAL A 84 -1.11 8.74 9.34
N ARG A 85 -0.05 9.35 8.81
CA ARG A 85 0.22 10.79 8.89
C ARG A 85 0.24 11.44 7.50
N GLY A 86 -0.34 12.63 7.40
CA GLY A 86 -0.34 13.45 6.18
C GLY A 86 -1.51 13.22 5.22
N ALA A 87 -2.68 12.81 5.73
CA ALA A 87 -3.94 12.80 4.97
C ALA A 87 -4.67 14.15 5.07
#